data_AF-A0A973X815-F1
#
_entry.id   AF-A0A973X815-F1
#
_cell.length_a   1.000
_cell.length_b   1.000
_cell.length_c   1.000
_cell.angle_alpha   90.00
_cell.angle_beta   90.00
_cell.angle_gamma   90.00
#
_symmetry.space_group_name_H-M   'P 1'
#
loop_
_entity.id
_entity.type
_entity.pdbx_description
1 polymer ?
#
loop_
_entity_poly.entity_id
_entity_poly.type
_entity_poly.pdbx_seq_one_letter_code
_entity_poly.pdbx_strand_id
1 'polypeptide(L)'
;MALWLGLLPASGLQAMGLVVQGHTLFASGPVEEDYRKFVDAFDKNTIEQVVLVNSPGGDLWTGMTIGRLIASKGLDTVVAGSCSSACSLMFMGGKNRSFSDAFRPSLTQVGIHGPHDKFTHQVVPAMAAQLFAFYKTQMGERFQADIINKALFEMDDAGAMLRVFDAYRVPRQVPVHCRSEQTLRRDCTEFRDEDAYTLGLVTNIALTHVDLPPALKDIPRLAGTELTLALPEPEAYYLELGEAQCQSAHCKRAIGEFASYVDNKALAIPVNGSGYGLAYNRDTIAAAAVDALYRCNHVKDKPPRLCELQVANGYDLRPLYAQARQSHAKALQDLRLPANKFYGNEEYGGSFTRAQGLRTQKVHDMTPQSLEGIRTVATQELAGLLKSTQPPVLLDVWGGADDSLPGAQTLFGGGFALDGPSADAAYEERFQGLLQLLSPDTTQPIAFYCMSRDCWLSANAAMRARKLGYTQVLWYRGGWTSWKAAGLPTGQLLVRAVVQ
;
A
#
# COMPACT_ATOMS: atom_id res chain seq x y z
N MET A 1 -44.13 -4.43 16.69
CA MET A 1 -43.05 -5.36 16.34
C MET A 1 -42.14 -4.62 15.37
N ALA A 2 -41.12 -3.93 15.89
CA ALA A 2 -40.32 -2.96 15.15
C ALA A 2 -39.22 -3.67 14.35
N LEU A 3 -39.18 -3.44 13.03
CA LEU A 3 -38.13 -3.90 12.14
C LEU A 3 -36.82 -3.17 12.45
N TRP A 4 -35.80 -3.93 12.85
CA TRP A 4 -34.42 -3.48 12.85
C TRP A 4 -33.84 -3.67 11.45
N LEU A 5 -33.82 -2.61 10.66
CA LEU A 5 -32.98 -2.50 9.47
C LEU A 5 -31.62 -1.98 9.93
N GLY A 6 -30.65 -2.90 10.05
CA GLY A 6 -29.25 -2.56 10.24
C GLY A 6 -28.73 -1.80 9.02
N LEU A 7 -28.35 -0.54 9.23
CA LEU A 7 -27.57 0.24 8.28
C LEU A 7 -26.14 -0.34 8.25
N LEU A 8 -25.80 -1.01 7.14
CA LEU A 8 -24.41 -1.24 6.75
C LEU A 8 -23.77 0.13 6.43
N PRO A 9 -22.57 0.46 6.94
CA PRO A 9 -21.88 1.64 6.46
C PRO A 9 -21.32 1.32 5.07
N ALA A 10 -21.92 1.95 4.06
CA ALA A 10 -21.26 2.15 2.79
C ALA A 10 -20.02 3.03 3.04
N SER A 11 -18.86 2.57 2.59
CA SER A 11 -17.62 3.34 2.50
C SER A 11 -17.77 4.43 1.45
N GLY A 12 -18.50 5.50 1.80
CA GLY A 12 -18.46 6.80 1.14
C GLY A 12 -17.35 7.65 1.75
N LEU A 13 -16.67 8.43 0.91
CA LEU A 13 -15.69 9.45 1.33
C LEU A 13 -16.29 10.31 2.45
N GLN A 14 -15.83 10.09 3.68
CA GLN A 14 -16.27 10.88 4.83
C GLN A 14 -15.57 12.24 4.81
N ALA A 15 -16.33 13.32 4.98
CA ALA A 15 -15.80 14.66 5.20
C ALA A 15 -14.86 14.70 6.42
N MET A 16 -13.98 15.71 6.50
CA MET A 16 -12.92 15.79 7.51
C MET A 16 -13.44 15.53 8.94
N GLY A 17 -12.78 14.61 9.63
CA GLY A 17 -13.01 14.31 11.04
C GLY A 17 -12.28 15.30 11.92
N LEU A 18 -13.00 15.86 12.91
CA LEU A 18 -12.47 16.82 13.88
C LEU A 18 -12.49 16.24 15.29
N VAL A 19 -11.37 16.32 16.00
CA VAL A 19 -11.25 15.91 17.40
C VAL A 19 -10.62 17.04 18.19
N VAL A 20 -11.30 17.51 19.24
CA VAL A 20 -10.74 18.51 20.16
C VAL A 20 -10.17 17.79 21.39
N GLN A 21 -8.93 18.10 21.74
CA GLN A 21 -8.29 17.64 22.98
C GLN A 21 -7.52 18.80 23.61
N GLY A 22 -7.99 19.29 24.75
CA GLY A 22 -7.47 20.51 25.36
C GLY A 22 -7.65 21.71 24.43
N HIS A 23 -6.57 22.46 24.18
CA HIS A 23 -6.57 23.63 23.28
C HIS A 23 -6.15 23.29 21.84
N THR A 24 -6.13 21.99 21.49
CA THR A 24 -5.73 21.52 20.16
C THR A 24 -6.93 20.94 19.42
N LEU A 25 -7.14 21.43 18.20
CA LEU A 25 -8.07 20.84 17.23
C LEU A 25 -7.28 19.95 16.27
N PHE A 26 -7.55 18.65 16.30
CA PHE A 26 -7.04 17.70 15.32
C PHE A 26 -8.01 17.55 14.16
N ALA A 27 -7.49 17.53 12.95
CA ALA A 27 -8.26 17.50 11.71
C ALA A 27 -7.66 16.48 10.74
N SER A 28 -8.45 15.46 10.34
CA SER A 28 -7.98 14.35 9.50
C SER A 28 -9.00 13.92 8.46
N GLY A 29 -8.53 13.40 7.33
CA GLY A 29 -9.37 12.98 6.19
C GLY A 29 -9.48 14.05 5.09
N PRO A 30 -10.30 13.80 4.05
CA PRO A 30 -10.42 14.70 2.91
C PRO A 30 -11.13 16.01 3.29
N VAL A 31 -10.74 17.10 2.64
CA VAL A 31 -11.36 18.42 2.76
C VAL A 31 -12.60 18.46 1.86
N GLU A 32 -13.77 18.57 2.44
CA GLU A 32 -15.05 18.69 1.74
C GLU A 32 -15.80 19.91 2.30
N GLU A 33 -17.10 19.84 2.61
CA GLU A 33 -17.89 20.95 3.17
C GLU A 33 -17.63 21.18 4.69
N ASP A 34 -16.37 21.34 5.08
CA ASP A 34 -15.95 21.31 6.49
C ASP A 34 -15.95 22.67 7.21
N TYR A 35 -16.13 23.78 6.49
CA TYR A 35 -16.02 25.13 7.05
C TYR A 35 -16.85 25.34 8.32
N ARG A 36 -18.12 24.90 8.31
CA ARG A 36 -19.02 25.04 9.47
C ARG A 36 -18.54 24.25 10.68
N LYS A 37 -17.94 23.07 10.48
CA LYS A 37 -17.39 22.25 11.57
C LYS A 37 -16.24 22.97 12.28
N PHE A 38 -15.38 23.64 11.51
CA PHE A 38 -14.28 24.45 12.06
C PHE A 38 -14.79 25.67 12.82
N VAL A 39 -15.75 26.41 12.29
CA VAL A 39 -16.40 27.52 13.01
C VAL A 39 -16.98 27.04 14.33
N ASP A 40 -17.78 25.98 14.31
CA ASP A 40 -18.37 25.39 15.49
C ASP A 40 -17.32 24.95 16.52
N ALA A 41 -16.23 24.32 16.07
CA ALA A 41 -15.14 23.88 16.95
C ALA A 41 -14.45 25.07 17.62
N PHE A 42 -14.19 26.15 16.87
CA PHE A 42 -13.52 27.35 17.38
C PHE A 42 -14.42 28.23 18.25
N ASP A 43 -15.73 28.17 18.09
CA ASP A 43 -16.66 28.96 18.90
C ASP A 43 -17.03 28.25 20.21
N LYS A 44 -17.01 26.91 20.22
CA LYS A 44 -17.32 26.09 21.41
C LYS A 44 -16.12 25.84 22.30
N ASN A 45 -14.90 26.05 21.82
CA ASN A 45 -13.67 25.69 22.53
C ASN A 45 -12.63 26.80 22.43
N THR A 46 -11.77 26.92 23.43
CA THR A 46 -10.57 27.74 23.37
C THR A 46 -9.48 26.95 22.65
N ILE A 47 -9.34 27.17 21.34
CA ILE A 47 -8.31 26.53 20.51
C ILE A 47 -7.14 27.49 20.32
N GLU A 48 -5.93 26.98 20.48
CA GLU A 48 -4.67 27.70 20.23
C GLU A 48 -3.93 27.13 19.00
N GLN A 49 -4.17 25.84 18.69
CA GLN A 49 -3.47 25.11 17.64
C GLN A 49 -4.40 24.19 16.84
N VAL A 50 -4.14 24.09 15.53
CA VAL A 50 -4.75 23.11 14.63
C VAL A 50 -3.68 22.11 14.16
N VAL A 51 -3.89 20.83 14.43
CA VAL A 51 -3.03 19.74 13.93
C VAL A 51 -3.71 19.06 12.75
N LEU A 52 -3.10 19.13 11.58
CA LEU A 52 -3.56 18.49 10.35
C LEU A 52 -2.91 17.11 10.22
N VAL A 53 -3.72 16.06 10.28
CA VAL A 53 -3.28 14.67 10.40
C VAL A 53 -3.61 13.90 9.11
N ASN A 54 -2.60 13.50 8.34
CA ASN A 54 -2.74 12.67 7.12
C ASN A 54 -3.91 13.05 6.21
N SER A 55 -4.03 14.34 5.89
CA SER A 55 -5.11 14.83 5.04
C SER A 55 -4.67 14.87 3.56
N PRO A 56 -5.36 14.14 2.66
CA PRO A 56 -5.04 14.12 1.24
C PRO A 56 -5.40 15.43 0.52
N GLY A 57 -6.17 16.31 1.16
CA GLY A 57 -6.73 17.50 0.55
C GLY A 57 -8.16 17.27 0.05
N GLY A 58 -8.60 18.03 -0.95
CA GLY A 58 -9.96 17.98 -1.46
C GLY A 58 -10.40 19.33 -2.01
N ASP A 59 -11.56 19.82 -1.59
CA ASP A 59 -12.15 21.06 -2.07
C ASP A 59 -11.24 22.28 -1.83
N LEU A 60 -10.83 22.91 -2.93
CA LEU A 60 -9.92 24.05 -2.94
C LEU A 60 -10.47 25.22 -2.12
N TRP A 61 -11.74 25.58 -2.35
CA TRP A 61 -12.34 26.76 -1.74
C TRP A 61 -12.51 26.61 -0.25
N THR A 62 -12.91 25.42 0.20
CA THR A 62 -13.04 25.12 1.62
C THR A 62 -11.67 25.13 2.29
N GLY A 63 -10.64 24.53 1.67
CA GLY A 63 -9.26 24.60 2.19
C GLY A 63 -8.75 26.04 2.36
N MET A 64 -8.93 26.89 1.32
CA MET A 64 -8.55 28.31 1.40
C MET A 64 -9.35 29.09 2.46
N THR A 65 -10.65 28.83 2.57
CA THR A 65 -11.53 29.55 3.48
C THR A 65 -11.25 29.17 4.93
N ILE A 66 -10.99 27.88 5.21
CA ILE A 66 -10.54 27.43 6.52
C ILE A 66 -9.15 27.99 6.84
N GLY A 67 -8.21 28.01 5.88
CA GLY A 67 -6.91 28.64 6.07
C GLY A 67 -7.02 30.12 6.47
N ARG A 68 -7.91 30.88 5.81
CA ARG A 68 -8.19 32.28 6.20
C ARG A 68 -8.84 32.39 7.57
N LEU A 69 -9.73 31.48 7.93
CA LEU A 69 -10.35 31.44 9.27
C LEU A 69 -9.30 31.21 10.36
N ILE A 70 -8.41 30.23 10.17
CA ILE A 70 -7.27 29.95 11.07
C ILE A 70 -6.41 31.21 11.22
N ALA A 71 -6.05 31.86 10.10
CA ALA A 71 -5.27 33.08 10.12
C ALA A 71 -5.95 34.23 10.88
N SER A 72 -7.27 34.39 10.70
CA SER A 72 -8.05 35.43 11.38
C SER A 72 -8.10 35.27 12.90
N LYS A 73 -8.00 34.02 13.39
CA LYS A 73 -7.95 33.70 14.82
C LYS A 73 -6.52 33.67 15.37
N GLY A 74 -5.50 33.81 14.52
CA GLY A 74 -4.09 33.84 14.92
C GLY A 74 -3.57 32.52 15.50
N LEU A 75 -4.17 31.39 15.10
CA LEU A 75 -3.86 30.06 15.61
C LEU A 75 -2.55 29.52 15.02
N ASP A 76 -1.90 28.62 15.74
CA ASP A 76 -0.79 27.84 15.23
C ASP A 76 -1.29 26.66 14.39
N THR A 77 -0.51 26.23 13.42
CA THR A 77 -0.81 25.03 12.62
C THR A 77 0.36 24.08 12.60
N VAL A 78 0.07 22.80 12.73
CA VAL A 78 1.06 21.73 12.75
C VAL A 78 0.67 20.65 11.76
N VAL A 79 1.64 20.14 11.01
CA VAL A 79 1.43 18.96 10.15
C VAL A 79 1.92 17.71 10.87
N ALA A 80 1.03 16.73 10.99
CA ALA A 80 1.31 15.38 11.47
C ALA A 80 1.10 14.38 10.33
N GLY A 81 2.20 13.86 9.80
CA GLY A 81 2.18 13.03 8.60
C GLY A 81 1.99 13.88 7.35
N SER A 82 1.10 13.46 6.44
CA SER A 82 0.92 14.15 5.16
C SER A 82 -0.17 15.23 5.21
N CYS A 83 0.09 16.36 4.56
CA CYS A 83 -0.89 17.43 4.37
C CYS A 83 -0.78 17.95 2.93
N SER A 84 -1.64 17.42 2.06
CA SER A 84 -1.56 17.63 0.62
C SER A 84 -2.67 18.53 0.09
N SER A 85 -2.41 19.23 -1.02
CA SER A 85 -3.42 19.99 -1.76
C SER A 85 -4.15 21.00 -0.87
N ALA A 86 -5.49 21.00 -0.83
CA ALA A 86 -6.31 21.88 0.00
C ALA A 86 -5.90 21.89 1.48
N CYS A 87 -5.36 20.77 2.03
CA CYS A 87 -4.83 20.75 3.39
C CYS A 87 -3.68 21.74 3.57
N SER A 88 -2.77 21.80 2.60
CA SER A 88 -1.63 22.71 2.67
C SER A 88 -2.09 24.17 2.74
N LEU A 89 -3.24 24.50 2.15
CA LEU A 89 -3.81 25.85 2.23
C LEU A 89 -4.35 26.16 3.63
N MET A 90 -4.93 25.17 4.30
CA MET A 90 -5.33 25.28 5.70
C MET A 90 -4.10 25.47 6.60
N PHE A 91 -3.07 24.65 6.40
CA PHE A 91 -1.78 24.75 7.11
C PHE A 91 -1.14 26.14 6.96
N MET A 92 -1.13 26.68 5.74
CA MET A 92 -0.53 27.99 5.51
C MET A 92 -1.25 29.14 6.20
N GLY A 93 -2.47 28.92 6.72
CA GLY A 93 -3.20 29.88 7.55
C GLY A 93 -2.64 30.08 8.96
N GLY A 94 -1.76 29.19 9.44
CA GLY A 94 -1.21 29.30 10.80
C GLY A 94 -0.27 30.49 10.96
N LYS A 95 -0.33 31.12 12.14
CA LYS A 95 0.59 32.18 12.57
C LYS A 95 2.00 31.62 12.76
N ASN A 96 2.12 30.54 13.54
CA ASN A 96 3.31 29.71 13.57
C ASN A 96 3.01 28.36 12.91
N ARG A 97 3.96 27.90 12.10
CA ARG A 97 3.82 26.71 11.27
C ARG A 97 5.01 25.78 11.51
N SER A 98 4.74 24.52 11.84
CA SER A 98 5.79 23.52 12.11
C SER A 98 5.34 22.11 11.70
N PHE A 99 6.31 21.22 11.58
CA PHE A 99 6.06 19.78 11.54
C PHE A 99 5.97 19.21 12.95
N SER A 100 5.29 18.07 13.09
CA SER A 100 5.29 17.30 14.34
C SER A 100 6.20 16.08 14.29
N ASP A 101 6.43 15.50 15.47
CA ASP A 101 7.12 14.24 15.65
C ASP A 101 6.20 13.00 15.65
N ALA A 102 4.87 13.20 15.55
CA ALA A 102 3.86 12.13 15.63
C ALA A 102 4.02 11.04 14.54
N PHE A 103 4.53 11.42 13.37
CA PHE A 103 4.85 10.50 12.28
C PHE A 103 6.30 10.64 11.88
N ARG A 104 6.86 9.57 11.30
CA ARG A 104 8.25 9.56 10.82
C ARG A 104 8.51 10.62 9.73
N PRO A 105 9.78 11.01 9.53
CA PRO A 105 10.14 12.11 8.62
C PRO A 105 9.68 11.86 7.19
N SER A 106 9.68 10.60 6.74
CA SER A 106 9.30 10.26 5.37
C SER A 106 7.82 10.28 5.05
N LEU A 107 6.97 10.30 6.08
CA LEU A 107 5.54 10.53 5.91
C LEU A 107 5.15 11.98 6.23
N THR A 108 6.06 12.73 6.85
CA THR A 108 5.82 14.10 7.30
C THR A 108 6.16 15.08 6.18
N GLN A 109 5.14 15.54 5.47
CA GLN A 109 5.31 16.39 4.30
C GLN A 109 4.11 17.29 4.03
N VAL A 110 4.38 18.41 3.37
CA VAL A 110 3.36 19.27 2.73
C VAL A 110 3.41 19.04 1.23
N GLY A 111 2.24 18.72 0.64
CA GLY A 111 2.07 18.56 -0.80
C GLY A 111 1.38 19.78 -1.42
N ILE A 112 1.97 20.37 -2.45
CA ILE A 112 1.44 21.52 -3.18
C ILE A 112 1.29 21.15 -4.65
N HIS A 113 0.13 21.45 -5.22
CA HIS A 113 -0.10 21.33 -6.66
C HIS A 113 -1.12 22.35 -7.16
N GLY A 114 -1.18 22.56 -8.46
CA GLY A 114 -2.17 23.41 -9.13
C GLY A 114 -3.55 22.77 -9.20
N PRO A 115 -4.62 23.56 -9.34
CA PRO A 115 -5.98 23.05 -9.30
C PRO A 115 -6.32 22.17 -10.49
N HIS A 116 -7.19 21.19 -10.27
CA HIS A 116 -7.76 20.33 -11.29
C HIS A 116 -9.25 20.14 -11.03
N ASP A 117 -10.00 19.75 -12.05
CA ASP A 117 -11.43 19.44 -11.94
C ASP A 117 -11.64 18.12 -11.19
N LYS A 118 -12.50 18.13 -10.17
CA LYS A 118 -12.71 17.00 -9.24
C LYS A 118 -13.21 15.72 -9.93
N PHE A 119 -13.93 15.84 -11.05
CA PHE A 119 -14.60 14.70 -11.69
C PHE A 119 -13.84 14.21 -12.93
N THR A 120 -13.26 15.13 -13.68
CA THR A 120 -12.55 14.85 -14.93
C THR A 120 -11.04 14.75 -14.74
N HIS A 121 -10.51 15.18 -13.60
CA HIS A 121 -9.09 15.27 -13.28
C HIS A 121 -8.27 16.15 -14.25
N GLN A 122 -8.95 16.97 -15.06
CA GLN A 122 -8.27 17.90 -15.95
C GLN A 122 -7.66 19.06 -15.16
N VAL A 123 -6.40 19.39 -15.44
CA VAL A 123 -5.70 20.54 -14.82
C VAL A 123 -6.40 21.84 -15.24
N VAL A 124 -6.59 22.76 -14.29
CA VAL A 124 -7.30 24.05 -14.49
C VAL A 124 -6.37 25.23 -14.14
N PRO A 125 -5.44 25.64 -15.03
CA PRO A 125 -4.43 26.66 -14.71
C PRO A 125 -5.01 28.03 -14.34
N ALA A 126 -6.24 28.34 -14.79
CA ALA A 126 -6.89 29.62 -14.53
C ALA A 126 -7.03 29.93 -13.03
N MET A 127 -7.16 28.91 -12.18
CA MET A 127 -7.29 29.07 -10.73
C MET A 127 -5.95 29.07 -9.99
N ALA A 128 -4.85 28.67 -10.64
CA ALA A 128 -3.52 28.62 -10.05
C ALA A 128 -3.03 29.99 -9.56
N ALA A 129 -3.45 31.09 -10.21
CA ALA A 129 -3.10 32.44 -9.80
C ALA A 129 -3.57 32.79 -8.37
N GLN A 130 -4.71 32.27 -7.94
CA GLN A 130 -5.21 32.48 -6.59
C GLN A 130 -4.41 31.71 -5.55
N LEU A 131 -4.02 30.46 -5.85
CA LEU A 131 -3.11 29.70 -5.00
C LEU A 131 -1.74 30.40 -4.92
N PHE A 132 -1.20 30.84 -6.06
CA PHE A 132 0.07 31.56 -6.12
C PHE A 132 0.05 32.80 -5.21
N ALA A 133 -0.98 33.63 -5.32
CA ALA A 133 -1.15 34.80 -4.47
C ALA A 133 -1.25 34.42 -2.99
N PHE A 134 -2.01 33.36 -2.67
CA PHE A 134 -2.17 32.90 -1.29
C PHE A 134 -0.83 32.42 -0.70
N TYR A 135 -0.09 31.54 -1.38
CA TYR A 135 1.24 31.11 -0.92
C TYR A 135 2.22 32.27 -0.82
N LYS A 136 2.23 33.20 -1.79
CA LYS A 136 3.09 34.38 -1.75
C LYS A 136 2.83 35.23 -0.51
N THR A 137 1.57 35.49 -0.19
CA THR A 137 1.20 36.22 1.03
C THR A 137 1.67 35.48 2.29
N GLN A 138 1.48 34.16 2.35
CA GLN A 138 1.75 33.39 3.56
C GLN A 138 3.24 33.04 3.76
N MET A 139 4.03 32.93 2.69
CA MET A 139 5.47 32.64 2.72
C MET A 139 6.33 33.90 2.87
N GLY A 140 5.79 35.08 2.52
CA GLY A 140 6.46 36.36 2.69
C GLY A 140 7.78 36.44 1.93
N GLU A 141 8.83 36.97 2.56
CA GLU A 141 10.15 37.15 1.95
C GLU A 141 10.84 35.85 1.52
N ARG A 142 10.39 34.70 2.05
CA ARG A 142 10.91 33.37 1.71
C ARG A 142 10.18 32.74 0.52
N PHE A 143 9.19 33.42 -0.03
CA PHE A 143 8.46 32.94 -1.20
C PHE A 143 9.39 32.81 -2.41
N GLN A 144 9.49 31.59 -2.94
CA GLN A 144 10.27 31.31 -4.14
C GLN A 144 9.34 31.10 -5.34
N ALA A 145 9.24 32.12 -6.18
CA ALA A 145 8.31 32.14 -7.30
C ALA A 145 8.52 30.96 -8.27
N ASP A 146 9.78 30.62 -8.58
CA ASP A 146 10.09 29.57 -9.57
C ASP A 146 9.63 28.18 -9.10
N ILE A 147 9.84 27.86 -7.84
CA ILE A 147 9.48 26.56 -7.26
C ILE A 147 7.96 26.45 -7.12
N ILE A 148 7.30 27.50 -6.64
CA ILE A 148 5.84 27.49 -6.51
C ILE A 148 5.16 27.53 -7.88
N ASN A 149 5.72 28.23 -8.88
CA ASN A 149 5.21 28.16 -10.25
C ASN A 149 5.28 26.75 -10.81
N LYS A 150 6.37 26.00 -10.56
CA LYS A 150 6.48 24.60 -10.95
C LYS A 150 5.33 23.77 -10.38
N ALA A 151 5.14 23.85 -9.07
CA ALA A 151 4.07 23.12 -8.39
C ALA A 151 2.67 23.43 -8.94
N LEU A 152 2.41 24.70 -9.29
CA LEU A 152 1.08 25.16 -9.66
C LEU A 152 0.77 25.09 -11.16
N PHE A 153 1.77 25.05 -12.03
CA PHE A 153 1.58 25.16 -13.48
C PHE A 153 2.25 24.05 -14.30
N GLU A 154 3.30 23.39 -13.79
CA GLU A 154 4.02 22.33 -14.51
C GLU A 154 3.43 20.94 -14.21
N MET A 155 2.15 20.76 -14.56
CA MET A 155 1.39 19.54 -14.29
C MET A 155 1.02 18.83 -15.59
N ASP A 156 1.39 17.56 -15.70
CA ASP A 156 0.97 16.69 -16.81
C ASP A 156 -0.36 15.98 -16.49
N ASP A 157 -0.67 15.77 -15.20
CA ASP A 157 -1.96 15.30 -14.70
C ASP A 157 -2.29 15.83 -13.29
N ALA A 158 -3.46 15.46 -12.77
CA ALA A 158 -3.92 15.82 -11.42
C ALA A 158 -3.05 15.30 -10.27
N GLY A 159 -2.21 14.30 -10.52
CA GLY A 159 -1.30 13.68 -9.56
C GLY A 159 0.08 14.37 -9.47
N ALA A 160 0.33 15.39 -10.28
CA ALA A 160 1.51 16.24 -10.15
C ALA A 160 1.60 16.86 -8.74
N MET A 161 2.80 16.93 -8.16
CA MET A 161 2.97 17.37 -6.78
C MET A 161 4.38 17.87 -6.51
N LEU A 162 4.48 19.04 -5.89
CA LEU A 162 5.64 19.45 -5.10
C LEU A 162 5.47 18.90 -3.68
N ARG A 163 6.36 18.00 -3.27
CA ARG A 163 6.42 17.47 -1.91
C ARG A 163 7.56 18.15 -1.17
N VAL A 164 7.25 18.77 -0.05
CA VAL A 164 8.22 19.39 0.84
C VAL A 164 8.19 18.65 2.18
N PHE A 165 9.31 18.06 2.55
CA PHE A 165 9.42 17.15 3.69
C PHE A 165 9.89 17.84 4.95
N ASP A 166 9.76 17.14 6.08
CA ASP A 166 10.60 17.39 7.23
C ASP A 166 12.09 17.27 6.86
N ALA A 167 12.82 18.37 7.03
CA ALA A 167 14.21 18.49 6.59
C ALA A 167 15.26 18.26 7.68
N TYR A 168 14.84 18.15 8.95
CA TYR A 168 15.77 18.14 10.09
C TYR A 168 15.89 16.77 10.74
N ARG A 169 14.90 15.89 10.57
CA ARG A 169 15.01 14.50 11.02
C ARG A 169 15.62 13.60 9.95
N VAL A 170 16.25 12.51 10.41
CA VAL A 170 16.87 11.50 9.54
C VAL A 170 15.88 10.36 9.20
N PRO A 171 15.88 9.84 7.96
CA PRO A 171 16.70 10.26 6.82
C PRO A 171 16.22 11.60 6.24
N ARG A 172 17.17 12.50 5.92
CA ARG A 172 16.86 13.80 5.32
C ARG A 172 16.33 13.60 3.90
N GLN A 173 15.22 14.25 3.58
CA GLN A 173 14.67 14.30 2.24
C GLN A 173 14.68 15.73 1.69
N VAL A 174 14.95 15.82 0.40
CA VAL A 174 14.94 17.10 -0.34
C VAL A 174 13.55 17.33 -0.92
N PRO A 175 13.07 18.59 -1.01
CA PRO A 175 11.87 18.91 -1.74
C PRO A 175 11.95 18.38 -3.18
N VAL A 176 10.84 17.81 -3.65
CA VAL A 176 10.79 17.18 -4.97
C VAL A 176 9.50 17.54 -5.70
N HIS A 177 9.61 17.89 -6.97
CA HIS A 177 8.47 18.12 -7.86
C HIS A 177 8.40 17.02 -8.93
N CYS A 178 7.29 16.29 -8.95
CA CYS A 178 6.96 15.32 -9.99
C CYS A 178 5.79 15.86 -10.81
N ARG A 179 5.88 15.81 -12.15
CA ARG A 179 4.86 16.38 -13.05
C ARG A 179 3.60 15.52 -13.19
N SER A 180 3.64 14.28 -12.69
CA SER A 180 2.54 13.31 -12.75
C SER A 180 2.70 12.26 -11.64
N GLU A 181 1.61 11.61 -11.23
CA GLU A 181 1.67 10.43 -10.35
C GLU A 181 2.48 9.26 -10.94
N GLN A 182 2.60 9.20 -12.26
CA GLN A 182 3.32 8.15 -12.99
C GLN A 182 4.80 8.49 -13.18
N THR A 183 5.22 9.71 -12.84
CA THR A 183 6.63 10.11 -12.96
C THR A 183 7.47 9.28 -11.99
N LEU A 184 8.44 8.53 -12.51
CA LEU A 184 9.37 7.77 -11.69
C LEU A 184 10.18 8.73 -10.81
N ARG A 185 10.46 8.33 -9.56
CA ARG A 185 11.14 9.20 -8.58
C ARG A 185 12.47 9.79 -9.08
N ARG A 186 13.20 9.06 -9.92
CA ARG A 186 14.48 9.49 -10.53
C ARG A 186 14.32 10.63 -11.55
N ASP A 187 13.13 10.76 -12.13
CA ASP A 187 12.82 11.74 -13.19
C ASP A 187 12.15 13.00 -12.62
N CYS A 188 11.90 13.04 -11.30
CA CYS A 188 11.38 14.23 -10.62
C CYS A 188 12.48 15.27 -10.39
N THR A 189 12.09 16.55 -10.39
CA THR A 189 13.00 17.68 -10.10
C THR A 189 13.27 17.76 -8.60
N GLU A 190 14.54 17.75 -8.19
CA GLU A 190 14.96 17.90 -6.79
C GLU A 190 15.48 19.31 -6.50
N PHE A 191 15.09 19.87 -5.35
CA PHE A 191 15.55 21.17 -4.88
C PHE A 191 16.50 20.97 -3.69
N ARG A 192 17.76 20.63 -3.98
CA ARG A 192 18.73 20.18 -2.96
C ARG A 192 19.14 21.26 -1.96
N ASP A 193 19.08 22.52 -2.38
CA ASP A 193 19.45 23.68 -1.57
C ASP A 193 18.28 24.20 -0.73
N GLU A 194 17.11 23.56 -0.83
CA GLU A 194 15.86 24.01 -0.22
C GLU A 194 15.34 23.05 0.84
N ASP A 195 14.59 23.60 1.79
CA ASP A 195 13.82 22.88 2.78
C ASP A 195 12.49 23.60 3.10
N ALA A 196 11.68 23.02 3.99
CA ALA A 196 10.41 23.62 4.38
C ALA A 196 10.55 25.02 5.00
N TYR A 197 11.66 25.31 5.66
CA TYR A 197 11.90 26.58 6.33
C TYR A 197 12.41 27.64 5.34
N THR A 198 13.33 27.28 4.43
CA THR A 198 13.85 28.18 3.38
C THR A 198 12.78 28.55 2.35
N LEU A 199 11.84 27.63 2.07
CA LEU A 199 10.67 27.88 1.23
C LEU A 199 9.55 28.64 1.94
N GLY A 200 9.70 28.91 3.24
CA GLY A 200 8.69 29.62 4.04
C GLY A 200 7.42 28.82 4.32
N LEU A 201 7.41 27.48 4.14
CA LEU A 201 6.29 26.64 4.54
C LEU A 201 6.18 26.54 6.06
N VAL A 202 7.28 26.25 6.75
CA VAL A 202 7.33 26.31 8.22
C VAL A 202 7.95 27.63 8.66
N THR A 203 7.46 28.17 9.77
CA THR A 203 8.05 29.34 10.43
C THR A 203 8.99 28.93 11.56
N ASN A 204 8.94 27.67 12.00
CA ASN A 204 9.80 27.11 13.03
C ASN A 204 10.39 25.76 12.58
N ILE A 205 11.69 25.57 12.80
CA ILE A 205 12.42 24.32 12.50
C ILE A 205 12.27 23.27 13.61
N ALA A 206 11.93 23.71 14.83
CA ALA A 206 11.66 22.81 15.94
C ALA A 206 10.36 22.06 15.69
N LEU A 207 10.38 20.76 15.97
CA LEU A 207 9.19 19.92 15.86
C LEU A 207 8.25 20.20 17.04
N THR A 208 6.96 20.19 16.76
CA THR A 208 5.94 20.17 17.80
C THR A 208 5.73 18.73 18.24
N HIS A 209 5.86 18.46 19.55
CA HIS A 209 5.48 17.17 20.09
C HIS A 209 3.97 17.00 20.01
N VAL A 210 3.49 15.93 19.38
CA VAL A 210 2.05 15.69 19.19
C VAL A 210 1.66 14.27 19.61
N ASP A 211 0.88 14.18 20.68
CA ASP A 211 0.17 12.96 21.06
C ASP A 211 -1.17 12.88 20.32
N LEU A 212 -1.22 12.04 19.28
CA LEU A 212 -2.46 11.84 18.51
C LEU A 212 -3.55 11.20 19.38
N PRO A 213 -4.80 11.70 19.31
CA PRO A 213 -5.96 11.01 19.85
C PRO A 213 -6.02 9.57 19.33
N PRO A 214 -6.46 8.58 20.15
CA PRO A 214 -6.50 7.19 19.72
C PRO A 214 -7.24 6.95 18.39
N ALA A 215 -8.29 7.74 18.11
CA ALA A 215 -9.06 7.67 16.86
C ALA A 215 -8.29 8.14 15.61
N LEU A 216 -7.17 8.84 15.78
CA LEU A 216 -6.36 9.42 14.69
C LEU A 216 -4.98 8.76 14.56
N LYS A 217 -4.67 7.76 15.39
CA LYS A 217 -3.49 6.94 15.22
C LYS A 217 -3.76 5.99 14.05
N ASP A 218 -2.95 6.08 12.99
CA ASP A 218 -3.01 5.12 11.89
C ASP A 218 -2.81 3.71 12.45
N ILE A 219 -3.82 2.86 12.27
CA ILE A 219 -3.67 1.43 12.53
C ILE A 219 -2.97 0.85 11.30
N PRO A 220 -1.71 0.38 11.43
CA PRO A 220 -0.99 -0.14 10.28
C PRO A 220 -1.75 -1.34 9.72
N ARG A 221 -1.81 -1.44 8.39
CA ARG A 221 -2.45 -2.56 7.70
C ARG A 221 -1.42 -3.41 6.97
N LEU A 222 -1.65 -4.70 6.95
CA LEU A 222 -0.90 -5.65 6.14
C LEU A 222 -1.90 -6.57 5.45
N ALA A 223 -1.90 -6.57 4.12
CA ALA A 223 -2.78 -7.44 3.32
C ALA A 223 -4.25 -7.32 3.76
N GLY A 224 -4.82 -6.11 3.67
CA GLY A 224 -6.18 -5.81 4.14
C GLY A 224 -6.42 -5.85 5.64
N THR A 225 -5.47 -6.37 6.43
CA THR A 225 -5.68 -6.68 7.85
C THR A 225 -5.10 -5.59 8.73
N GLU A 226 -5.92 -5.03 9.60
CA GLU A 226 -5.48 -4.11 10.64
C GLU A 226 -4.61 -4.83 11.68
N LEU A 227 -3.43 -4.26 11.95
CA LEU A 227 -2.53 -4.76 12.96
C LEU A 227 -2.86 -4.09 14.29
N THR A 228 -3.53 -4.84 15.16
CA THR A 228 -4.02 -4.33 16.46
C THR A 228 -3.43 -5.05 17.65
N LEU A 229 -2.86 -6.25 17.43
CA LEU A 229 -2.28 -7.06 18.50
C LEU A 229 -0.81 -6.68 18.71
N ALA A 230 -0.51 -5.99 19.80
CA ALA A 230 0.87 -5.73 20.21
C ALA A 230 1.59 -7.03 20.59
N LEU A 231 2.87 -7.13 20.27
CA LEU A 231 3.73 -8.22 20.68
C LEU A 231 3.95 -8.17 22.21
N PRO A 232 3.56 -9.20 22.97
CA PRO A 232 3.83 -9.24 24.40
C PRO A 232 5.32 -9.44 24.65
N GLU A 233 5.86 -8.72 25.64
CA GLU A 233 7.24 -8.82 26.13
C GLU A 233 8.29 -8.92 25.00
N PRO A 234 8.43 -7.89 24.13
CA PRO A 234 9.23 -7.98 22.91
C PRO A 234 10.66 -8.45 23.12
N GLU A 235 11.34 -7.96 24.16
CA GLU A 235 12.73 -8.31 24.45
C GLU A 235 12.91 -9.81 24.76
N ALA A 236 12.05 -10.37 25.62
CA ALA A 236 12.05 -11.79 25.94
C ALA A 236 11.70 -12.63 24.71
N TYR A 237 10.67 -12.21 23.96
CA TYR A 237 10.26 -12.88 22.74
C TYR A 237 11.39 -13.01 21.71
N TYR A 238 12.13 -11.94 21.42
CA TYR A 238 13.21 -12.01 20.43
C TYR A 238 14.39 -12.85 20.90
N LEU A 239 14.69 -12.84 22.20
CA LEU A 239 15.75 -13.68 22.77
C LEU A 239 15.40 -15.17 22.61
N GLU A 240 14.19 -15.57 23.02
CA GLU A 240 13.69 -16.93 22.89
C GLU A 240 13.59 -17.38 21.44
N LEU A 241 13.10 -16.51 20.55
CA LEU A 241 13.04 -16.78 19.12
C LEU A 241 14.44 -16.99 18.53
N GLY A 242 15.42 -16.19 18.97
CA GLY A 242 16.82 -16.35 18.63
C GLY A 242 17.35 -17.74 19.01
N GLU A 243 17.11 -18.18 20.24
CA GLU A 243 17.50 -19.52 20.70
C GLU A 243 16.84 -20.65 19.90
N ALA A 244 15.55 -20.50 19.55
CA ALA A 244 14.81 -21.50 18.79
C ALA A 244 15.22 -21.57 17.30
N GLN A 245 15.51 -20.43 16.68
CA GLN A 245 15.72 -20.33 15.23
C GLN A 245 17.19 -20.32 14.82
N CYS A 246 18.14 -20.15 15.75
CA CYS A 246 19.53 -19.94 15.42
C CYS A 246 20.49 -20.86 16.17
N GLN A 247 21.45 -21.43 15.43
CA GLN A 247 22.57 -22.18 16.00
C GLN A 247 23.82 -21.30 16.21
N SER A 248 23.99 -20.22 15.45
CA SER A 248 25.18 -19.36 15.53
C SER A 248 24.91 -18.10 16.36
N ALA A 249 25.95 -17.62 17.06
CA ALA A 249 25.88 -16.38 17.84
C ALA A 249 25.54 -15.15 16.98
N HIS A 250 25.98 -15.13 15.71
CA HIS A 250 25.64 -14.05 14.77
C HIS A 250 24.14 -14.02 14.46
N CYS A 251 23.53 -15.19 14.21
CA CYS A 251 22.10 -15.32 13.93
C CYS A 251 21.27 -14.91 15.16
N LYS A 252 21.66 -15.37 16.35
CA LYS A 252 21.00 -15.00 17.62
C LYS A 252 21.05 -13.48 17.87
N ARG A 253 22.22 -12.86 17.66
CA ARG A 253 22.38 -11.40 17.78
C ARG A 253 21.49 -10.64 16.80
N ALA A 254 21.42 -11.08 15.54
CA ALA A 254 20.60 -10.41 14.54
C ALA A 254 19.10 -10.39 14.91
N ILE A 255 18.57 -11.48 15.47
CA ILE A 255 17.18 -11.52 15.96
C ILE A 255 17.04 -10.66 17.23
N GLY A 256 17.98 -10.74 18.18
CA GLY A 256 17.92 -9.93 19.42
C GLY A 256 17.98 -8.42 19.16
N GLU A 257 18.84 -7.99 18.25
CA GLU A 257 18.98 -6.58 17.84
C GLU A 257 17.74 -6.06 17.09
N PHE A 258 16.87 -6.93 16.59
CA PHE A 258 15.65 -6.53 15.87
C PHE A 258 14.71 -5.65 16.72
N ALA A 259 14.72 -5.81 18.04
CA ALA A 259 14.00 -4.95 18.97
C ALA A 259 14.35 -3.47 18.77
N SER A 260 15.64 -3.17 18.56
CA SER A 260 16.21 -1.83 18.49
C SER A 260 15.95 -1.11 17.16
N TYR A 261 15.64 -1.83 16.08
CA TYR A 261 15.33 -1.19 14.80
C TYR A 261 14.03 -0.41 14.90
N VAL A 262 14.00 0.76 14.30
CA VAL A 262 12.81 1.61 14.22
C VAL A 262 12.25 1.56 12.81
N ASP A 263 10.94 1.77 12.68
CA ASP A 263 10.20 1.97 11.43
C ASP A 263 10.20 0.84 10.39
N ASN A 264 8.98 0.47 9.97
CA ASN A 264 8.70 -0.46 8.87
C ASN A 264 9.69 -1.61 8.80
N LYS A 265 9.62 -2.41 9.85
CA LYS A 265 10.41 -3.61 10.06
C LYS A 265 9.51 -4.82 10.13
N ALA A 266 10.02 -5.94 9.64
CA ALA A 266 9.36 -7.21 9.73
C ALA A 266 10.37 -8.34 9.96
N LEU A 267 9.92 -9.36 10.68
CA LEU A 267 10.65 -10.58 10.94
C LEU A 267 9.82 -11.74 10.44
N ALA A 268 10.42 -12.59 9.61
CA ALA A 268 9.85 -13.86 9.17
C ALA A 268 10.74 -15.03 9.60
N ILE A 269 10.12 -16.19 9.83
CA ILE A 269 10.81 -17.46 10.11
C ILE A 269 10.33 -18.53 9.13
N PRO A 270 11.13 -19.57 8.86
CA PRO A 270 10.68 -20.66 8.01
C PRO A 270 9.57 -21.46 8.68
N VAL A 271 8.59 -21.91 7.90
CA VAL A 271 7.53 -22.82 8.36
C VAL A 271 8.13 -24.12 8.89
N ASN A 272 9.20 -24.59 8.25
CA ASN A 272 9.96 -25.77 8.63
C ASN A 272 11.46 -25.47 8.63
N GLY A 273 12.15 -25.90 9.69
CA GLY A 273 13.60 -25.72 9.84
C GLY A 273 13.96 -24.50 10.69
N SER A 274 15.16 -23.96 10.48
CA SER A 274 15.74 -22.89 11.31
C SER A 274 16.26 -21.72 10.47
N GLY A 275 16.32 -20.54 11.06
CA GLY A 275 16.79 -19.29 10.49
C GLY A 275 15.70 -18.23 10.45
N TYR A 276 15.95 -17.15 9.70
CA TYR A 276 15.06 -15.99 9.69
C TYR A 276 15.17 -15.21 8.37
N GLY A 277 14.28 -14.25 8.18
CA GLY A 277 14.44 -13.11 7.31
C GLY A 277 14.07 -11.83 8.05
N LEU A 278 14.94 -10.81 7.99
CA LEU A 278 14.72 -9.49 8.58
C LEU A 278 14.70 -8.43 7.50
N ALA A 279 13.78 -7.49 7.63
CA ALA A 279 13.77 -6.24 6.89
C ALA A 279 13.43 -5.10 7.86
N TYR A 280 13.98 -3.93 7.62
CA TYR A 280 13.76 -2.72 8.43
C TYR A 280 14.06 -1.48 7.57
N ASN A 281 13.66 -0.30 8.04
CA ASN A 281 13.84 0.97 7.34
C ASN A 281 13.21 0.97 5.91
N ARG A 282 12.05 0.32 5.75
CA ARG A 282 11.33 0.31 4.47
C ARG A 282 10.33 1.46 4.34
N ASP A 283 9.92 1.74 3.11
CA ASP A 283 8.94 2.78 2.82
C ASP A 283 7.56 2.43 3.38
N THR A 284 7.21 1.15 3.50
CA THR A 284 5.95 0.71 4.13
C THR A 284 6.16 -0.56 4.95
N ILE A 285 5.26 -0.82 5.89
CA ILE A 285 5.23 -2.09 6.63
C ILE A 285 5.01 -3.28 5.69
N ALA A 286 4.24 -3.10 4.62
CA ALA A 286 4.03 -4.10 3.58
C ALA A 286 5.34 -4.40 2.81
N ALA A 287 6.11 -3.37 2.45
CA ALA A 287 7.42 -3.56 1.82
C ALA A 287 8.40 -4.28 2.76
N ALA A 288 8.38 -3.96 4.06
CA ALA A 288 9.15 -4.68 5.07
C ALA A 288 8.75 -6.15 5.15
N ALA A 289 7.45 -6.43 5.21
CA ALA A 289 6.92 -7.78 5.27
C ALA A 289 7.33 -8.61 4.03
N VAL A 290 7.20 -8.06 2.83
CA VAL A 290 7.59 -8.73 1.58
C VAL A 290 9.10 -8.99 1.55
N ASP A 291 9.94 -8.02 1.91
CA ASP A 291 11.41 -8.18 1.92
C ASP A 291 11.87 -9.17 3.01
N ALA A 292 11.25 -9.15 4.20
CA ALA A 292 11.52 -10.13 5.25
C ALA A 292 11.16 -11.56 4.80
N LEU A 293 10.00 -11.73 4.16
CA LEU A 293 9.60 -13.01 3.57
C LEU A 293 10.57 -13.44 2.47
N TYR A 294 10.92 -12.55 1.54
CA TYR A 294 11.88 -12.83 0.45
C TYR A 294 13.23 -13.31 1.01
N ARG A 295 13.82 -12.58 1.97
CA ARG A 295 15.08 -12.96 2.62
C ARG A 295 14.99 -14.26 3.39
N CYS A 296 13.83 -14.55 3.97
CA CYS A 296 13.59 -15.82 4.62
C CYS A 296 13.46 -16.96 3.59
N ASN A 297 12.73 -16.74 2.48
CA ASN A 297 12.52 -17.72 1.42
C ASN A 297 13.84 -18.10 0.73
N HIS A 298 14.71 -17.10 0.51
CA HIS A 298 15.93 -17.22 -0.27
C HIS A 298 17.16 -16.94 0.58
N VAL A 299 17.74 -17.99 1.14
CA VAL A 299 19.04 -17.92 1.81
C VAL A 299 20.11 -18.43 0.87
N LYS A 300 21.17 -17.63 0.69
CA LYS A 300 22.31 -18.01 -0.14
C LYS A 300 22.82 -19.40 0.26
N ASP A 301 23.06 -20.24 -0.74
CA ASP A 301 23.58 -21.62 -0.59
C ASP A 301 22.65 -22.57 0.19
N LYS A 302 21.36 -22.23 0.34
CA LYS A 302 20.33 -23.10 0.95
C LYS A 302 19.14 -23.27 0.00
N PRO A 303 18.44 -24.42 0.08
CA PRO A 303 17.23 -24.61 -0.72
C PRO A 303 16.15 -23.58 -0.33
N PRO A 304 15.28 -23.19 -1.28
CA PRO A 304 14.11 -22.38 -0.99
C PRO A 304 13.23 -22.99 0.10
N ARG A 305 12.50 -22.15 0.81
CA ARG A 305 11.60 -22.56 1.90
C ARG A 305 10.41 -21.61 2.02
N LEU A 306 9.30 -22.13 2.53
CA LEU A 306 8.15 -21.28 2.89
C LEU A 306 8.40 -20.61 4.24
N CYS A 307 7.96 -19.37 4.37
CA CYS A 307 8.18 -18.58 5.57
C CYS A 307 6.90 -17.88 6.05
N GLU A 308 6.83 -17.62 7.34
CA GLU A 308 5.73 -16.90 7.98
C GLU A 308 6.27 -15.70 8.76
N LEU A 309 5.59 -14.57 8.60
CA LEU A 309 5.82 -13.37 9.40
C LEU A 309 5.48 -13.65 10.85
N GLN A 310 6.36 -13.23 11.74
CA GLN A 310 6.16 -13.31 13.17
C GLN A 310 5.74 -11.97 13.73
N VAL A 311 6.45 -10.91 13.31
CA VAL A 311 6.30 -9.56 13.86
C VAL A 311 6.47 -8.54 12.74
N ALA A 312 5.66 -7.47 12.77
CA ALA A 312 5.94 -6.26 12.02
C ALA A 312 5.66 -5.02 12.85
N ASN A 313 6.59 -4.06 12.91
CA ASN A 313 6.51 -2.85 13.74
C ASN A 313 6.07 -3.07 15.21
N GLY A 314 6.41 -4.23 15.80
CA GLY A 314 6.02 -4.56 17.17
C GLY A 314 4.60 -5.15 17.31
N TYR A 315 3.90 -5.38 16.21
CA TYR A 315 2.64 -6.13 16.18
C TYR A 315 2.89 -7.61 15.95
N ASP A 316 2.18 -8.45 16.69
CA ASP A 316 2.23 -9.91 16.58
C ASP A 316 1.39 -10.39 15.39
N LEU A 317 2.05 -11.00 14.41
CA LEU A 317 1.44 -11.47 13.17
C LEU A 317 1.14 -12.97 13.19
N ARG A 318 1.58 -13.71 14.22
CA ARG A 318 1.41 -15.17 14.30
C ARG A 318 -0.06 -15.60 14.21
N PRO A 319 -1.02 -14.92 14.87
CA PRO A 319 -2.44 -15.30 14.76
C PRO A 319 -3.00 -15.14 13.34
N LEU A 320 -2.44 -14.25 12.52
CA LEU A 320 -2.96 -13.95 11.18
C LEU A 320 -2.92 -15.19 10.27
N TYR A 321 -1.90 -16.05 10.39
CA TYR A 321 -1.82 -17.27 9.57
C TYR A 321 -2.87 -18.32 9.96
N ALA A 322 -3.26 -18.38 11.23
CA ALA A 322 -4.35 -19.24 11.68
C ALA A 322 -5.71 -18.69 11.24
N GLN A 323 -5.92 -17.39 11.42
CA GLN A 323 -7.13 -16.68 11.00
C GLN A 323 -7.33 -16.75 9.48
N ALA A 324 -6.27 -16.55 8.70
CA ALA A 324 -6.33 -16.67 7.26
C ALA A 324 -6.73 -18.08 6.83
N ARG A 325 -6.13 -19.14 7.39
CA ARG A 325 -6.56 -20.52 7.11
C ARG A 325 -8.04 -20.77 7.42
N GLN A 326 -8.54 -20.25 8.54
CA GLN A 326 -9.96 -20.35 8.90
C GLN A 326 -10.86 -19.58 7.92
N SER A 327 -10.45 -18.38 7.51
CA SER A 327 -11.19 -17.56 6.55
C SER A 327 -11.29 -18.25 5.18
N HIS A 328 -10.21 -18.88 4.70
CA HIS A 328 -10.20 -19.65 3.45
C HIS A 328 -11.12 -20.88 3.55
N ALA A 329 -11.07 -21.61 4.67
CA ALA A 329 -11.94 -22.76 4.90
C ALA A 329 -13.43 -22.34 4.91
N LYS A 330 -13.75 -21.25 5.60
CA LYS A 330 -15.10 -20.67 5.61
C LYS A 330 -15.54 -20.21 4.22
N ALA A 331 -14.68 -19.49 3.50
CA ALA A 331 -14.99 -19.01 2.16
C ALA A 331 -15.23 -20.16 1.17
N LEU A 332 -14.50 -21.27 1.29
CA LEU A 332 -14.75 -22.50 0.52
C LEU A 332 -16.08 -23.17 0.87
N GLN A 333 -16.47 -23.17 2.15
CA GLN A 333 -17.77 -23.68 2.59
C GLN A 333 -18.93 -22.82 2.04
N ASP A 334 -18.75 -21.50 2.07
CA ASP A 334 -19.75 -20.54 1.62
C ASP A 334 -19.81 -20.45 0.08
N LEU A 335 -18.79 -20.95 -0.63
CA LEU A 335 -18.68 -20.89 -2.08
C LEU A 335 -19.87 -21.57 -2.78
N ARG A 336 -20.59 -20.79 -3.60
CA ARG A 336 -21.66 -21.25 -4.48
C ARG A 336 -21.23 -21.11 -5.93
N LEU A 337 -21.69 -22.04 -6.76
CA LEU A 337 -21.43 -21.98 -8.19
C LEU A 337 -22.21 -20.79 -8.77
N PRO A 338 -21.54 -19.82 -9.42
CA PRO A 338 -22.23 -18.66 -9.97
C PRO A 338 -23.05 -19.05 -11.23
N ALA A 339 -24.11 -18.30 -11.52
CA ALA A 339 -25.06 -18.65 -12.59
C ALA A 339 -24.46 -18.53 -13.99
N ASN A 340 -23.82 -17.38 -14.28
CA ASN A 340 -23.17 -17.15 -15.56
C ASN A 340 -21.81 -17.84 -15.63
N LYS A 341 -21.39 -18.21 -16.84
CA LYS A 341 -20.06 -18.77 -17.08
C LYS A 341 -18.95 -17.74 -16.82
N PHE A 342 -19.15 -16.52 -17.31
CA PHE A 342 -18.16 -15.45 -17.32
C PHE A 342 -18.59 -14.24 -16.48
N TYR A 343 -17.61 -13.55 -15.89
CA TYR A 343 -17.77 -12.29 -15.16
C TYR A 343 -16.60 -11.35 -15.48
N GLY A 344 -16.76 -10.05 -15.24
CA GLY A 344 -15.68 -9.08 -15.41
C GLY A 344 -15.13 -8.97 -16.84
N ASN A 345 -15.93 -9.36 -17.85
CA ASN A 345 -15.53 -9.42 -19.26
C ASN A 345 -14.32 -10.35 -19.52
N GLU A 346 -14.11 -11.38 -18.68
CA GLU A 346 -12.97 -12.29 -18.77
C GLU A 346 -12.89 -13.11 -20.07
N GLU A 347 -13.96 -13.16 -20.87
CA GLU A 347 -14.03 -13.79 -22.18
C GLU A 347 -13.50 -12.91 -23.32
N TYR A 348 -13.39 -11.60 -23.10
CA TYR A 348 -13.02 -10.63 -24.13
C TYR A 348 -11.56 -10.14 -24.00
N GLY A 349 -11.00 -9.61 -25.10
CA GLY A 349 -9.65 -9.06 -25.19
C GLY A 349 -8.61 -10.01 -25.79
N GLY A 350 -7.52 -9.47 -26.34
CA GLY A 350 -6.39 -10.27 -26.89
C GLY A 350 -6.66 -10.98 -28.22
N SER A 351 -7.69 -10.52 -28.97
CA SER A 351 -8.50 -11.36 -29.88
C SER A 351 -7.83 -12.00 -31.12
N PHE A 352 -6.51 -11.91 -31.33
CA PHE A 352 -5.82 -12.61 -32.44
C PHE A 352 -4.36 -13.00 -32.15
N THR A 353 -3.80 -12.64 -31.01
CA THR A 353 -2.38 -12.87 -30.70
C THR A 353 -2.24 -14.13 -29.84
N ARG A 354 -1.60 -15.17 -30.38
CA ARG A 354 -1.08 -16.27 -29.56
C ARG A 354 0.11 -15.76 -28.75
N ALA A 355 0.23 -16.15 -27.49
CA ALA A 355 1.44 -15.87 -26.72
C ALA A 355 2.65 -16.57 -27.38
N GLN A 356 3.67 -15.80 -27.75
CA GLN A 356 4.95 -16.32 -28.24
C GLN A 356 5.95 -16.37 -27.08
N GLY A 357 5.63 -17.14 -26.05
CA GLY A 357 6.43 -17.24 -24.82
C GLY A 357 6.08 -16.19 -23.75
N LEU A 358 7.01 -15.98 -22.83
CA LEU A 358 6.83 -15.11 -21.66
C LEU A 358 6.78 -13.63 -22.05
N ARG A 359 5.90 -12.87 -21.40
CA ARG A 359 5.82 -11.41 -21.56
C ARG A 359 6.72 -10.72 -20.54
N THR A 360 7.70 -9.96 -21.02
CA THR A 360 8.71 -9.27 -20.20
C THR A 360 8.39 -7.78 -19.97
N GLN A 361 7.56 -7.17 -20.83
CA GLN A 361 7.19 -5.76 -20.79
C GLN A 361 5.68 -5.58 -20.84
N LYS A 362 5.14 -4.46 -20.33
CA LYS A 362 3.69 -4.18 -20.28
C LYS A 362 2.90 -5.38 -19.76
N VAL A 363 3.25 -5.85 -18.56
CA VAL A 363 2.64 -7.04 -17.95
C VAL A 363 1.20 -6.80 -17.46
N HIS A 364 0.77 -5.53 -17.40
CA HIS A 364 -0.61 -5.12 -17.15
C HIS A 364 -1.29 -4.65 -18.44
N ASP A 365 -1.50 -5.58 -19.37
CA ASP A 365 -2.06 -5.35 -20.71
C ASP A 365 -2.88 -6.57 -21.12
N MET A 366 -3.67 -6.46 -22.19
CA MET A 366 -4.54 -7.52 -22.66
C MET A 366 -3.77 -8.83 -22.86
N THR A 367 -4.18 -9.87 -22.13
CA THR A 367 -3.66 -11.24 -22.28
C THR A 367 -4.38 -11.98 -23.42
N PRO A 368 -3.76 -12.99 -24.05
CA PRO A 368 -4.43 -13.83 -25.04
C PRO A 368 -5.65 -14.55 -24.44
N GLN A 369 -6.55 -15.07 -25.29
CA GLN A 369 -7.68 -15.87 -24.82
C GLN A 369 -7.31 -17.33 -24.53
N SER A 370 -6.17 -17.80 -25.04
CA SER A 370 -5.69 -19.17 -24.84
C SER A 370 -4.17 -19.23 -24.80
N LEU A 371 -3.68 -20.26 -24.12
CA LEU A 371 -2.26 -20.59 -24.01
C LEU A 371 -2.06 -22.03 -24.52
N GLU A 372 -0.97 -22.25 -25.25
CA GLU A 372 -0.69 -23.58 -25.82
C GLU A 372 -0.43 -24.61 -24.71
N GLY A 373 -1.12 -25.74 -24.76
CA GLY A 373 -0.97 -26.82 -23.78
C GLY A 373 -1.43 -26.49 -22.35
N ILE A 374 -2.14 -25.36 -22.16
CA ILE A 374 -2.64 -24.88 -20.87
C ILE A 374 -4.13 -24.60 -21.01
N ARG A 375 -4.95 -25.11 -20.08
CA ARG A 375 -6.40 -24.90 -20.11
C ARG A 375 -6.76 -23.56 -19.48
N THR A 376 -7.36 -22.67 -20.25
CA THR A 376 -7.96 -21.44 -19.72
C THR A 376 -9.31 -21.76 -19.10
N VAL A 377 -9.56 -21.32 -17.87
CA VAL A 377 -10.80 -21.59 -17.12
C VAL A 377 -11.55 -20.29 -16.82
N ALA A 378 -12.88 -20.35 -16.86
CA ALA A 378 -13.77 -19.24 -16.51
C ALA A 378 -14.07 -19.20 -15.01
N THR A 379 -14.62 -18.09 -14.52
CA THR A 379 -14.96 -17.87 -13.09
C THR A 379 -15.87 -18.98 -12.54
N GLN A 380 -16.94 -19.32 -13.26
CA GLN A 380 -17.84 -20.41 -12.84
C GLN A 380 -17.13 -21.75 -12.77
N GLU A 381 -16.33 -22.06 -13.79
CA GLU A 381 -15.63 -23.32 -13.91
C GLU A 381 -14.61 -23.50 -12.79
N LEU A 382 -13.84 -22.45 -12.47
CA LEU A 382 -12.94 -22.47 -11.32
C LEU A 382 -13.70 -22.69 -10.01
N ALA A 383 -14.82 -21.98 -9.79
CA ALA A 383 -15.63 -22.17 -8.59
C ALA A 383 -16.14 -23.61 -8.46
N GLY A 384 -16.47 -24.28 -9.58
CA GLY A 384 -16.80 -25.70 -9.61
C GLY A 384 -15.62 -26.60 -9.28
N LEU A 385 -14.45 -26.33 -9.86
CA LEU A 385 -13.22 -27.09 -9.63
C LEU A 385 -12.77 -27.03 -8.17
N LEU A 386 -12.87 -25.87 -7.51
CA LEU A 386 -12.53 -25.71 -6.09
C LEU A 386 -13.43 -26.52 -5.15
N LYS A 387 -14.61 -26.95 -5.62
CA LYS A 387 -15.54 -27.80 -4.88
C LYS A 387 -15.47 -29.28 -5.28
N SER A 388 -14.62 -29.62 -6.24
CA SER A 388 -14.48 -31.01 -6.71
C SER A 388 -13.76 -31.89 -5.68
N THR A 389 -13.74 -33.20 -5.91
CA THR A 389 -13.02 -34.15 -5.07
C THR A 389 -11.50 -34.02 -5.16
N GLN A 390 -10.99 -33.40 -6.22
CA GLN A 390 -9.57 -33.12 -6.42
C GLN A 390 -9.41 -31.65 -6.86
N PRO A 391 -9.57 -30.69 -5.93
CA PRO A 391 -9.45 -29.28 -6.26
C PRO A 391 -8.02 -28.97 -6.71
N PRO A 392 -7.84 -28.02 -7.64
CA PRO A 392 -6.52 -27.61 -8.07
C PRO A 392 -5.77 -26.92 -6.93
N VAL A 393 -4.44 -27.04 -6.92
CA VAL A 393 -3.60 -26.12 -6.15
C VAL A 393 -3.75 -24.74 -6.78
N LEU A 394 -4.42 -23.83 -6.07
CA LEU A 394 -4.70 -22.49 -6.56
C LEU A 394 -3.59 -21.53 -6.11
N LEU A 395 -2.96 -20.85 -7.07
CA LEU A 395 -1.83 -19.94 -6.85
C LEU A 395 -2.16 -18.51 -7.28
N ASP A 396 -2.11 -17.60 -6.30
CA ASP A 396 -2.10 -16.16 -6.53
C ASP A 396 -0.67 -15.72 -6.83
N VAL A 397 -0.42 -15.26 -8.05
CA VAL A 397 0.92 -14.75 -8.43
C VAL A 397 1.04 -13.23 -8.38
N TRP A 398 -0.03 -12.54 -8.00
CA TRP A 398 -0.04 -11.10 -7.81
C TRP A 398 0.21 -10.74 -6.36
N GLY A 399 -0.62 -11.26 -5.46
CA GLY A 399 -0.60 -10.95 -4.02
C GLY A 399 -0.80 -9.48 -3.66
N GLY A 400 -1.27 -8.65 -4.61
CA GLY A 400 -1.45 -7.20 -4.43
C GLY A 400 -2.84 -6.77 -3.95
N ALA A 401 -3.77 -7.71 -3.75
CA ALA A 401 -5.09 -7.44 -3.16
C ALA A 401 -5.06 -7.57 -1.63
N ASP A 402 -6.10 -7.04 -0.98
CA ASP A 402 -6.32 -7.17 0.46
C ASP A 402 -6.87 -8.57 0.86
N ASP A 403 -7.44 -9.29 -0.10
CA ASP A 403 -7.98 -10.64 0.05
C ASP A 403 -7.59 -11.51 -1.16
N SER A 404 -7.86 -12.80 -1.08
CA SER A 404 -7.49 -13.79 -2.09
C SER A 404 -8.62 -14.79 -2.34
N LEU A 405 -8.52 -15.54 -3.44
CA LEU A 405 -9.52 -16.56 -3.73
C LEU A 405 -9.51 -17.67 -2.65
N PRO A 406 -10.66 -18.27 -2.32
CA PRO A 406 -10.75 -19.33 -1.32
C PRO A 406 -9.81 -20.49 -1.64
N GLY A 407 -9.04 -20.94 -0.65
CA GLY A 407 -8.03 -21.98 -0.81
C GLY A 407 -6.75 -21.59 -1.56
N ALA A 408 -6.61 -20.35 -2.04
CA ALA A 408 -5.40 -19.89 -2.71
C ALA A 408 -4.18 -19.86 -1.77
N GLN A 409 -3.02 -20.23 -2.32
CA GLN A 409 -1.70 -19.93 -1.74
C GLN A 409 -1.05 -18.82 -2.56
N THR A 410 -0.28 -17.95 -1.91
CA THR A 410 0.40 -16.85 -2.62
C THR A 410 1.80 -17.25 -3.03
N LEU A 411 2.10 -17.09 -4.32
CA LEU A 411 3.44 -17.11 -4.90
C LEU A 411 3.73 -15.69 -5.42
N PHE A 412 3.98 -14.77 -4.48
CA PHE A 412 3.98 -13.32 -4.73
C PHE A 412 5.01 -12.95 -5.80
N GLY A 413 4.55 -12.27 -6.84
CA GLY A 413 5.38 -11.90 -7.99
C GLY A 413 5.73 -13.07 -8.91
N GLY A 414 5.10 -14.24 -8.78
CA GLY A 414 5.43 -15.49 -9.49
C GLY A 414 5.25 -15.49 -11.01
N GLY A 415 5.04 -14.34 -11.64
CA GLY A 415 4.86 -14.21 -13.08
C GLY A 415 5.79 -13.23 -13.78
N PHE A 416 6.79 -12.65 -13.09
CA PHE A 416 7.76 -11.79 -13.76
C PHE A 416 8.59 -12.59 -14.77
N ALA A 417 9.10 -11.88 -15.77
CA ALA A 417 10.01 -12.42 -16.76
C ALA A 417 10.99 -11.33 -17.19
N LEU A 418 12.25 -11.70 -17.36
CA LEU A 418 13.32 -10.80 -17.79
C LEU A 418 13.69 -11.09 -19.25
N ASP A 419 14.13 -10.04 -19.96
CA ASP A 419 14.57 -10.15 -21.35
C ASP A 419 15.89 -10.96 -21.41
N GLY A 420 15.81 -12.15 -22.00
CA GLY A 420 16.96 -13.03 -22.23
C GLY A 420 17.08 -14.17 -21.20
N PRO A 421 17.35 -15.42 -21.63
CA PRO A 421 17.41 -16.59 -20.74
C PRO A 421 18.40 -16.45 -19.57
N SER A 422 19.56 -15.86 -19.82
CA SER A 422 20.59 -15.69 -18.77
C SER A 422 20.18 -14.70 -17.69
N ALA A 423 19.45 -13.64 -18.06
CA ALA A 423 18.94 -12.67 -17.09
C ALA A 423 17.79 -13.28 -16.25
N ASP A 424 16.97 -14.11 -16.87
CA ASP A 424 15.80 -14.73 -16.25
C ASP A 424 16.12 -15.98 -15.40
N ALA A 425 17.28 -16.61 -15.62
CA ALA A 425 17.63 -17.90 -15.00
C ALA A 425 17.51 -17.91 -13.46
N ALA A 426 18.04 -16.87 -12.80
CA ALA A 426 17.98 -16.79 -11.33
C ALA A 426 16.54 -16.62 -10.82
N TYR A 427 15.68 -15.95 -11.58
CA TYR A 427 14.26 -15.82 -11.25
C TYR A 427 13.52 -17.14 -11.47
N GLU A 428 13.76 -17.82 -12.60
CA GLU A 428 13.18 -19.15 -12.89
C GLU A 428 13.53 -20.17 -11.80
N GLU A 429 14.77 -20.17 -11.30
CA GLU A 429 15.19 -21.05 -10.20
C GLU A 429 14.39 -20.78 -8.91
N ARG A 430 14.22 -19.50 -8.54
CA ARG A 430 13.40 -19.10 -7.38
C ARG A 430 11.94 -19.51 -7.56
N PHE A 431 11.38 -19.27 -8.74
CA PHE A 431 10.02 -19.67 -9.09
C PHE A 431 9.84 -21.18 -8.96
N GLN A 432 10.70 -21.97 -9.60
CA GLN A 432 10.66 -23.43 -9.58
C GLN A 432 10.73 -23.97 -8.14
N GLY A 433 11.70 -23.49 -7.35
CA GLY A 433 11.90 -23.99 -5.99
C GLY A 433 10.72 -23.71 -5.07
N LEU A 434 10.14 -22.51 -5.15
CA LEU A 434 8.95 -22.16 -4.37
C LEU A 434 7.70 -22.88 -4.88
N LEU A 435 7.53 -23.02 -6.20
CA LEU A 435 6.42 -23.76 -6.79
C LEU A 435 6.42 -25.23 -6.33
N GLN A 436 7.59 -25.88 -6.31
CA GLN A 436 7.73 -27.27 -5.87
C GLN A 436 7.37 -27.46 -4.39
N LEU A 437 7.54 -26.43 -3.55
CA LEU A 437 7.09 -26.47 -2.15
C LEU A 437 5.58 -26.31 -2.01
N LEU A 438 4.96 -25.47 -2.85
CA LEU A 438 3.52 -25.19 -2.82
C LEU A 438 2.70 -26.28 -3.51
N SER A 439 3.27 -26.95 -4.53
CA SER A 439 2.62 -27.98 -5.35
C SER A 439 3.59 -29.10 -5.73
N PRO A 440 4.02 -29.96 -4.79
CA PRO A 440 5.06 -30.95 -5.05
C PRO A 440 4.71 -32.03 -6.08
N ASP A 441 3.41 -32.34 -6.25
CA ASP A 441 2.92 -33.31 -7.23
C ASP A 441 2.61 -32.62 -8.57
N THR A 442 3.43 -32.91 -9.59
CA THR A 442 3.27 -32.34 -10.95
C THR A 442 2.11 -32.96 -11.74
N THR A 443 1.48 -34.00 -11.20
CA THR A 443 0.29 -34.63 -11.77
C THR A 443 -1.02 -34.06 -11.23
N GLN A 444 -0.98 -33.36 -10.08
CA GLN A 444 -2.14 -32.68 -9.53
C GLN A 444 -2.53 -31.47 -10.41
N PRO A 445 -3.84 -31.18 -10.58
CA PRO A 445 -4.27 -29.93 -11.20
C PRO A 445 -3.72 -28.71 -10.46
N ILE A 446 -3.20 -27.74 -11.20
CA ILE A 446 -2.67 -26.47 -10.66
C ILE A 446 -3.29 -25.31 -11.41
N ALA A 447 -3.72 -24.28 -10.70
CA ALA A 447 -4.38 -23.11 -11.29
C ALA A 447 -3.65 -21.83 -10.90
N PHE A 448 -3.31 -20.99 -11.88
CA PHE A 448 -2.71 -19.68 -11.65
C PHE A 448 -3.71 -18.56 -11.93
N TYR A 449 -3.70 -17.54 -11.08
CA TYR A 449 -4.48 -16.31 -11.29
C TYR A 449 -3.70 -15.06 -10.84
N CYS A 450 -4.14 -13.90 -11.32
CA CYS A 450 -3.60 -12.59 -10.98
C CYS A 450 -4.77 -11.60 -10.74
N MET A 451 -4.50 -10.29 -10.73
CA MET A 451 -5.49 -9.22 -10.60
C MET A 451 -6.68 -9.38 -11.55
N SER A 452 -6.44 -9.50 -12.86
CA SER A 452 -7.50 -9.47 -13.86
C SER A 452 -7.06 -10.14 -15.17
N ARG A 453 -7.96 -10.14 -16.16
CA ARG A 453 -7.69 -10.54 -17.55
C ARG A 453 -6.56 -9.75 -18.23
N ASP A 454 -6.22 -8.58 -17.69
CA ASP A 454 -5.18 -7.72 -18.21
C ASP A 454 -3.88 -7.90 -17.42
N CYS A 455 -3.64 -9.09 -16.84
CA CYS A 455 -2.42 -9.40 -16.11
C CYS A 455 -1.68 -10.63 -16.65
N TRP A 456 -0.54 -10.37 -17.28
CA TRP A 456 0.36 -11.39 -17.85
C TRP A 456 1.10 -12.23 -16.81
N LEU A 457 1.18 -11.81 -15.54
CA LEU A 457 1.90 -12.57 -14.51
C LEU A 457 1.35 -14.00 -14.38
N SER A 458 0.02 -14.15 -14.36
CA SER A 458 -0.62 -15.48 -14.28
C SER A 458 -0.40 -16.33 -15.53
N ALA A 459 -0.39 -15.72 -16.72
CA ALA A 459 -0.08 -16.41 -17.96
C ALA A 459 1.37 -16.90 -17.98
N ASN A 460 2.32 -16.04 -17.60
CA ASN A 460 3.74 -16.38 -17.50
C ASN A 460 3.97 -17.52 -16.50
N ALA A 461 3.36 -17.45 -15.32
CA ALA A 461 3.47 -18.49 -14.29
C ALA A 461 2.94 -19.85 -14.80
N ALA A 462 1.80 -19.86 -15.49
CA ALA A 462 1.25 -21.07 -16.09
C ALA A 462 2.19 -21.65 -17.17
N MET A 463 2.78 -20.81 -18.03
CA MET A 463 3.76 -21.25 -19.03
C MET A 463 5.03 -21.83 -18.39
N ARG A 464 5.54 -21.22 -17.31
CA ARG A 464 6.67 -21.75 -16.54
C ARG A 464 6.34 -23.10 -15.91
N ALA A 465 5.20 -23.23 -15.25
CA ALA A 465 4.76 -24.51 -14.67
C ALA A 465 4.65 -25.61 -15.72
N ARG A 466 4.10 -25.30 -16.91
CA ARG A 466 4.02 -26.26 -18.01
C ARG A 466 5.39 -26.71 -18.49
N LYS A 467 6.35 -25.79 -18.62
CA LYS A 467 7.75 -26.07 -18.97
C LYS A 467 8.46 -26.94 -17.91
N LEU A 468 8.09 -26.78 -16.64
CA LEU A 468 8.59 -27.58 -15.51
C LEU A 468 7.98 -28.99 -15.44
N GLY A 469 7.07 -29.35 -16.37
CA GLY A 469 6.52 -30.71 -16.47
C GLY A 469 5.18 -30.91 -15.76
N TYR A 470 4.55 -29.85 -15.24
CA TYR A 470 3.19 -29.95 -14.72
C TYR A 470 2.23 -30.35 -15.84
N THR A 471 1.45 -31.40 -15.58
CA THR A 471 0.64 -32.05 -16.62
C THR A 471 -0.76 -31.45 -16.75
N GLN A 472 -1.29 -30.90 -15.65
CA GLN A 472 -2.65 -30.36 -15.57
C GLN A 472 -2.62 -28.88 -15.16
N VAL A 473 -2.11 -28.02 -16.04
CA VAL A 473 -2.00 -26.57 -15.79
C VAL A 473 -3.26 -25.84 -16.26
N LEU A 474 -3.87 -25.12 -15.32
CA LEU A 474 -5.02 -24.25 -15.51
C LEU A 474 -4.59 -22.78 -15.39
N TRP A 475 -5.19 -21.94 -16.22
CA TRP A 475 -5.03 -20.49 -16.13
C TRP A 475 -6.39 -19.83 -15.95
N TYR A 476 -6.62 -19.26 -14.77
CA TYR A 476 -7.82 -18.48 -14.50
C TYR A 476 -7.57 -17.03 -14.89
N ARG A 477 -7.90 -16.73 -16.15
CA ARG A 477 -7.64 -15.44 -16.80
C ARG A 477 -8.37 -14.28 -16.12
N GLY A 478 -9.62 -14.47 -15.71
CA GLY A 478 -10.44 -13.40 -15.13
C GLY A 478 -9.90 -12.82 -13.83
N GLY A 479 -9.10 -13.60 -13.12
CA GLY A 479 -8.40 -13.15 -11.93
C GLY A 479 -9.32 -12.73 -10.78
N TRP A 480 -8.73 -12.02 -9.84
CA TRP A 480 -9.40 -11.47 -8.68
C TRP A 480 -10.60 -10.58 -9.04
N THR A 481 -10.45 -9.70 -10.04
CA THR A 481 -11.52 -8.77 -10.47
C THR A 481 -12.79 -9.51 -10.91
N SER A 482 -12.66 -10.57 -11.70
CA SER A 482 -13.83 -11.33 -12.19
C SER A 482 -14.48 -12.15 -11.07
N TRP A 483 -13.67 -12.64 -10.13
CA TRP A 483 -14.16 -13.34 -8.94
C TRP A 483 -15.00 -12.43 -8.05
N LYS A 484 -14.54 -11.19 -7.81
CA LYS A 484 -15.31 -10.18 -7.05
C LYS A 484 -16.54 -9.72 -7.81
N ALA A 485 -16.45 -9.54 -9.13
CA ALA A 485 -17.60 -9.18 -9.96
C ALA A 485 -18.71 -10.25 -9.93
N ALA A 486 -18.35 -11.51 -9.68
CA ALA A 486 -19.29 -12.60 -9.46
C ALA A 486 -19.91 -12.64 -8.04
N GLY A 487 -19.50 -11.74 -7.14
CA GLY A 487 -19.96 -11.71 -5.75
C GLY A 487 -19.53 -12.93 -4.92
N LEU A 488 -18.46 -13.62 -5.32
CA LEU A 488 -17.99 -14.84 -4.68
C LEU A 488 -17.19 -14.52 -3.41
N PRO A 489 -17.21 -15.42 -2.40
CA PRO A 489 -16.50 -15.19 -1.14
C PRO A 489 -14.98 -15.19 -1.36
N THR A 490 -14.26 -14.48 -0.49
CA THR A 490 -12.80 -14.39 -0.48
C THR A 490 -12.24 -14.80 0.89
N GLY A 491 -10.99 -15.24 0.91
CA GLY A 491 -10.22 -15.49 2.12
C GLY A 491 -9.17 -14.40 2.34
N GLN A 492 -8.79 -14.20 3.59
CA GLN A 492 -7.73 -13.25 3.97
C GLN A 492 -6.40 -13.65 3.31
N LEU A 493 -5.72 -12.71 2.64
CA LEU A 493 -4.49 -12.99 1.91
C LEU A 493 -3.40 -13.55 2.85
N LEU A 494 -2.80 -14.67 2.42
CA LEU A 494 -1.74 -15.37 3.12
C LEU A 494 -0.49 -15.44 2.25
N VAL A 495 0.56 -14.73 2.64
CA VAL A 495 1.85 -14.70 1.91
C VAL A 495 2.89 -15.53 2.65
N ARG A 496 3.41 -16.55 1.96
CA ARG A 496 4.50 -17.42 2.46
C ARG A 496 5.65 -17.62 1.49
N ALA A 497 5.44 -17.27 0.22
CA ALA A 497 6.40 -17.40 -0.86
C ALA A 497 6.44 -16.12 -1.68
N VAL A 498 7.63 -15.51 -1.77
CA VAL A 498 7.90 -14.31 -2.57
C VAL A 498 8.98 -14.65 -3.58
N VAL A 499 8.69 -14.51 -4.88
CA VAL A 499 9.62 -14.87 -5.95
C VAL A 499 10.57 -13.72 -6.32
N GLN A 500 10.04 -12.49 -6.32
CA GLN A 500 10.59 -11.28 -6.97
C GLN A 500 12.11 -11.25 -7.14
#